data_AF-L9Z7X4-F1
#
_entry.id   AF-L9Z7X4-F1
#
_cell.length_a   1.000
_cell.length_b   1.000
_cell.length_c   1.000
_cell.angle_alpha   90.00
_cell.angle_beta   90.00
_cell.angle_gamma   90.00
#
_symmetry.space_group_name_H-M   'P 1'
#
loop_
_entity.id
_entity.type
_entity.pdbx_description
1 polymer ?
#
loop_
_entity_poly.entity_id
_entity_poly.type
_entity_poly.pdbx_seq_one_letter_code
_entity_poly.pdbx_strand_id
1 'polypeptide(L)'
;MGISTLAEQLDWSGGHTSRIVSELEAYGYVQTKQSGRQKLVSPTDIEPIEQLEGLFTEYSHMDLPDLIAGAGLLVLYYLDQGRTATELAELSGVSQATIYRRLDDFQRVGVVGKSKSRYRLNDPFAVLAPIARGLLHQKHRREAQRHASGLNFLWETHDEFLFACNSEVTADGFYLTGPALFEAFDIPLLTRDRRHYFRTDRLSEITPAELACHTLLIDDGPRYRTYCLLLMQQQDIERTVLRERAEHYRSEATIDLRAIVDELIEYLETDGTTTTAQLPKWEEFKQTARDYEITV
;
A
#
# COMPACT_ATOMS: atom_id res chain seq x y z
N MET A 1 15.87 27.44 -6.17
CA MET A 1 15.12 28.64 -6.61
C MET A 1 14.44 29.30 -5.41
N GLY A 2 14.21 30.62 -5.39
CA GLY A 2 13.45 31.27 -4.30
C GLY A 2 11.94 31.01 -4.41
N ILE A 3 11.22 30.88 -3.29
CA ILE A 3 9.76 30.66 -3.28
C ILE A 3 9.01 31.77 -4.04
N SER A 4 9.42 33.03 -3.92
CA SER A 4 8.78 34.15 -4.64
C SER A 4 8.95 34.02 -6.15
N THR A 5 10.15 33.66 -6.61
CA THR A 5 10.42 33.40 -8.04
C THR A 5 9.61 32.23 -8.56
N LEU A 6 9.47 31.16 -7.77
CA LEU A 6 8.64 30.01 -8.13
C LEU A 6 7.16 30.40 -8.24
N ALA A 7 6.66 31.23 -7.33
CA ALA A 7 5.29 31.74 -7.37
C ALA A 7 5.02 32.57 -8.63
N GLU A 8 5.95 33.45 -9.01
CA GLU A 8 5.87 34.24 -10.24
C GLU A 8 5.88 33.36 -11.51
N GLN A 9 6.77 32.35 -11.56
CA GLN A 9 6.88 31.47 -12.73
C GLN A 9 5.67 30.56 -12.94
N LEU A 10 5.03 30.13 -11.86
CA LEU A 10 3.85 29.26 -11.90
C LEU A 10 2.53 30.04 -11.96
N ASP A 11 2.57 31.38 -11.96
CA ASP A 11 1.40 32.25 -11.83
C ASP A 11 0.53 31.90 -10.60
N TRP A 12 1.20 31.61 -9.48
CA TRP A 12 0.57 31.20 -8.21
C TRP A 12 0.69 32.30 -7.15
N SER A 13 -0.27 32.35 -6.24
CA SER A 13 -0.14 33.19 -5.05
C SER A 13 0.99 32.69 -4.14
N GLY A 14 1.75 33.61 -3.52
CA GLY A 14 2.84 33.24 -2.61
C GLY A 14 2.39 32.34 -1.44
N GLY A 15 1.16 32.53 -0.94
CA GLY A 15 0.58 31.66 0.08
C GLY A 15 0.31 30.24 -0.43
N HIS A 16 -0.22 30.10 -1.65
CA HIS A 16 -0.43 28.80 -2.28
C HIS A 16 0.91 28.08 -2.54
N THR A 17 1.89 28.77 -3.13
CA THR A 17 3.23 28.21 -3.38
C THR A 17 3.91 27.78 -2.09
N SER A 18 3.86 28.59 -1.03
CA SER A 18 4.44 28.23 0.26
C SER A 18 3.80 26.98 0.86
N ARG A 19 2.48 26.83 0.74
CA ARG A 19 1.76 25.63 1.22
C ARG A 19 2.19 24.39 0.45
N ILE A 20 2.19 24.44 -0.88
CA ILE A 20 2.62 23.30 -1.73
C ILE A 20 4.08 22.92 -1.45
N VAL A 21 4.99 23.90 -1.36
CA VAL A 21 6.40 23.63 -1.04
C VAL A 21 6.55 22.97 0.33
N SER A 22 5.78 23.42 1.33
CA SER A 22 5.83 22.83 2.67
C SER A 22 5.29 21.39 2.67
N GLU A 23 4.29 21.09 1.84
CA GLU A 23 3.75 19.75 1.66
C GLU A 23 4.75 18.81 0.97
N LEU A 24 5.37 19.26 -0.13
CA LEU A 24 6.41 18.51 -0.83
C LEU A 24 7.66 18.29 0.06
N GLU A 25 7.98 19.26 0.92
CA GLU A 25 9.06 19.14 1.92
C GLU A 25 8.69 18.12 2.99
N ALA A 26 7.42 18.11 3.44
CA ALA A 26 6.92 17.12 4.38
C ALA A 26 6.89 15.69 3.81
N TYR A 27 6.72 15.53 2.49
CA TYR A 27 6.90 14.27 1.76
C TYR A 27 8.36 13.96 1.44
N GLY A 28 9.28 14.89 1.69
CA GLY A 28 10.70 14.70 1.44
C GLY A 28 11.10 14.67 -0.03
N TYR A 29 10.28 15.24 -0.92
CA TYR A 29 10.56 15.39 -2.36
C TYR A 29 11.38 16.64 -2.66
N VAL A 30 11.23 17.67 -1.82
CA VAL A 30 12.03 18.89 -1.87
C VAL A 30 12.61 19.18 -0.49
N GLN A 31 13.66 19.99 -0.48
CA GLN A 31 14.25 20.54 0.73
C GLN A 31 14.29 22.06 0.61
N THR A 32 14.23 22.72 1.76
CA THR A 32 14.32 24.17 1.81
C THR A 32 15.46 24.65 2.67
N LYS A 33 16.09 25.76 2.24
CA LYS A 33 17.19 26.41 2.96
C LYS A 33 16.94 27.89 3.05
N GLN A 34 17.10 28.44 4.25
CA GLN A 34 17.07 29.88 4.43
C GLN A 34 18.38 30.50 3.90
N SER A 35 18.26 31.47 3.00
CA SER A 35 19.36 32.29 2.49
C SER A 35 18.99 33.76 2.67
N GLY A 36 19.43 34.36 3.77
CA GLY A 36 19.05 35.72 4.16
C GLY A 36 17.53 35.86 4.36
N ARG A 37 16.88 36.72 3.57
CA ARG A 37 15.42 36.94 3.60
C ARG A 37 14.64 35.99 2.69
N GLN A 38 15.31 35.14 1.92
CA GLN A 38 14.67 34.24 0.96
C GLN A 38 14.74 32.79 1.44
N LYS A 39 13.63 32.06 1.28
CA LYS A 39 13.58 30.61 1.42
C LYS A 39 13.84 30.00 0.04
N LEU A 40 14.95 29.29 -0.11
CA LEU A 40 15.32 28.59 -1.33
C LEU A 40 14.77 27.17 -1.28
N VAL A 41 14.26 26.69 -2.41
CA VAL A 41 13.72 25.34 -2.63
C VAL A 41 14.60 24.63 -3.65
N SER A 42 14.88 23.36 -3.40
CA SER A 42 15.53 22.44 -4.34
C SER A 42 14.95 21.03 -4.17
N PRO A 43 14.89 20.23 -5.23
CA PRO A 43 14.60 18.80 -5.13
C PRO A 43 15.56 18.08 -4.18
N THR A 44 15.13 16.95 -3.63
CA THR A 44 16.00 16.03 -2.89
C THR A 44 16.66 15.04 -3.84
N ASP A 45 17.73 14.39 -3.38
CA ASP A 45 18.52 13.38 -4.08
C ASP A 45 17.98 11.96 -3.89
N ILE A 46 16.66 11.83 -3.67
CA ILE A 46 16.04 10.50 -3.60
C ILE A 46 15.90 9.94 -5.02
N GLU A 47 16.14 8.64 -5.18
CA GLU A 47 16.15 7.97 -6.49
C GLU A 47 14.92 8.28 -7.38
N PRO A 48 13.65 8.26 -6.87
CA PRO A 48 12.50 8.56 -7.71
C PRO A 48 12.49 9.99 -8.27
N ILE A 49 13.08 10.96 -7.55
CA ILE A 49 13.18 12.35 -8.00
C ILE A 49 14.26 12.48 -9.06
N GLU A 50 15.44 11.89 -8.84
CA GLU A 50 16.53 11.90 -9.84
C GLU A 50 16.10 11.24 -11.16
N GLN A 51 15.41 10.10 -11.09
CA GLN A 51 14.85 9.42 -12.26
C GLN A 51 13.81 10.28 -12.98
N LEU A 52 12.96 10.98 -12.23
CA LEU A 52 11.95 11.88 -12.81
C LEU A 52 12.59 13.08 -13.52
N GLU A 53 13.62 13.69 -12.92
CA GLU A 53 14.37 14.79 -13.54
C GLU A 53 15.09 14.35 -14.82
N GLY A 54 15.69 13.15 -14.80
CA GLY A 54 16.28 12.53 -15.99
C GLY A 54 15.25 12.36 -17.11
N LEU A 55 14.06 11.85 -16.78
CA LEU A 55 12.99 11.64 -17.74
C LEU A 55 12.45 12.95 -18.34
N PHE A 56 12.27 13.99 -17.52
CA PHE A 56 11.85 15.32 -17.99
C PHE A 56 12.89 15.97 -18.89
N THR A 57 14.17 15.67 -18.67
CA THR A 57 15.26 16.15 -19.52
C THR A 57 15.26 15.41 -20.87
N GLU A 58 15.19 14.08 -20.85
CA GLU A 58 15.21 13.23 -22.06
C GLU A 58 14.00 13.51 -22.96
N TYR A 59 12.81 13.67 -22.37
CA TYR A 59 11.55 13.87 -23.08
C TYR A 59 11.02 15.31 -22.97
N SER A 60 11.92 16.30 -22.96
CA SER A 60 11.57 17.74 -22.84
C SER A 60 10.67 18.30 -23.95
N HIS A 61 10.51 17.57 -25.06
CA HIS A 61 9.58 17.92 -26.15
C HIS A 61 8.13 17.51 -25.84
N MET A 62 7.91 16.71 -24.81
CA MET A 62 6.59 16.30 -24.32
C MET A 62 6.27 17.02 -23.02
N ASP A 63 5.00 17.34 -22.82
CA ASP A 63 4.53 17.86 -21.53
C ASP A 63 4.28 16.71 -20.54
N LEU A 64 5.35 15.99 -20.20
CA LEU A 64 5.29 14.89 -19.23
C LEU A 64 4.79 15.34 -17.85
N PRO A 65 5.19 16.50 -17.29
CA PRO A 65 4.70 16.95 -16.00
C PRO A 65 3.16 16.98 -15.93
N ASP A 66 2.52 17.56 -16.95
CA ASP A 66 1.05 17.67 -16.99
C ASP A 66 0.36 16.32 -17.24
N LEU A 67 1.02 15.45 -18.01
CA LEU A 67 0.53 14.11 -18.33
C LEU A 67 0.50 13.20 -17.09
N ILE A 68 1.55 13.24 -16.27
CA ILE A 68 1.67 12.41 -15.07
C ILE A 68 0.97 13.02 -13.84
N ALA A 69 0.58 14.30 -13.88
CA ALA A 69 -0.03 14.97 -12.74
C ALA A 69 -1.37 14.34 -12.31
N GLY A 70 -1.65 14.45 -11.00
CA GLY A 70 -2.90 13.99 -10.39
C GLY A 70 -3.16 12.51 -10.61
N ALA A 71 -4.33 12.17 -11.17
CA ALA A 71 -4.70 10.78 -11.45
C ALA A 71 -3.74 10.07 -12.42
N GLY A 72 -2.94 10.79 -13.22
CA GLY A 72 -1.92 10.19 -14.08
C GLY A 72 -0.93 9.36 -13.27
N LEU A 73 -0.43 9.90 -12.14
CA LEU A 73 0.52 9.22 -11.26
C LEU A 73 -0.08 7.95 -10.65
N LEU A 74 -1.36 7.99 -10.27
CA LEU A 74 -2.07 6.82 -9.73
C LEU A 74 -2.26 5.73 -10.79
N VAL A 75 -2.55 6.10 -12.04
CA VAL A 75 -2.59 5.13 -13.14
C VAL A 75 -1.21 4.50 -13.35
N LEU A 76 -0.15 5.31 -13.36
CA LEU A 76 1.22 4.83 -13.57
C LEU A 76 1.68 3.88 -12.45
N TYR A 77 1.29 4.13 -11.20
CA TYR A 77 1.56 3.23 -10.06
C TYR A 77 1.17 1.78 -10.37
N TYR A 78 -0.02 1.57 -10.93
CA TYR A 78 -0.56 0.24 -11.24
C TYR A 78 -0.24 -0.25 -12.66
N LEU A 79 0.52 0.49 -13.47
CA LEU A 79 0.93 0.07 -14.83
C LEU A 79 2.30 -0.62 -14.87
N ASP A 80 2.70 -1.21 -13.74
CA ASP A 80 3.84 -2.15 -13.65
C ASP A 80 3.64 -3.42 -14.48
N GLN A 81 2.39 -3.77 -14.76
CA GLN A 81 1.98 -4.84 -15.66
C GLN A 81 0.78 -4.41 -16.51
N GLY A 82 0.39 -5.29 -17.45
CA GLY A 82 -0.72 -4.99 -18.34
C GLY A 82 -2.07 -5.08 -17.65
N ARG A 83 -2.79 -3.96 -17.54
CA ARG A 83 -4.09 -3.88 -16.85
C ARG A 83 -5.21 -3.33 -17.73
N THR A 84 -6.43 -3.72 -17.43
CA THR A 84 -7.62 -3.13 -18.03
C THR A 84 -7.98 -1.80 -17.36
N ALA A 85 -8.76 -0.97 -18.03
CA ALA A 85 -9.26 0.27 -17.42
C ALA A 85 -10.13 0.02 -16.18
N THR A 86 -10.86 -1.11 -16.13
CA THR A 86 -11.67 -1.51 -14.98
C THR A 86 -10.78 -1.88 -13.79
N GLU A 87 -9.78 -2.74 -14.01
CA GLU A 87 -8.80 -3.11 -12.97
C GLU A 87 -8.11 -1.85 -12.41
N LEU A 88 -7.72 -0.89 -13.26
CA LEU A 88 -7.09 0.36 -12.81
C LEU A 88 -8.04 1.24 -11.98
N ALA A 89 -9.32 1.31 -12.36
CA ALA A 89 -10.32 2.07 -11.62
C ALA A 89 -10.59 1.47 -10.24
N GLU A 90 -10.69 0.14 -10.15
CA GLU A 90 -10.88 -0.59 -8.90
C GLU A 90 -9.69 -0.40 -7.95
N LEU A 91 -8.46 -0.53 -8.46
CA LEU A 91 -7.24 -0.44 -7.65
C LEU A 91 -6.93 0.99 -7.17
N SER A 92 -7.16 1.99 -8.02
CA SER A 92 -6.82 3.38 -7.69
C SER A 92 -7.95 4.16 -7.03
N GLY A 93 -9.17 3.61 -6.95
CA GLY A 93 -10.37 4.34 -6.54
C GLY A 93 -10.77 5.48 -7.48
N VAL A 94 -10.09 5.65 -8.61
CA VAL A 94 -10.37 6.71 -9.59
C VAL A 94 -11.51 6.27 -10.50
N SER A 95 -12.45 7.18 -10.79
CA SER A 95 -13.56 6.91 -11.72
C SER A 95 -13.07 6.36 -13.06
N GLN A 96 -13.75 5.35 -13.58
CA GLN A 96 -13.41 4.71 -14.86
C GLN A 96 -13.34 5.72 -16.03
N ALA A 97 -14.18 6.75 -16.03
CA ALA A 97 -14.13 7.83 -17.02
C ALA A 97 -12.82 8.64 -16.97
N THR A 98 -12.29 8.91 -15.77
CA THR A 98 -11.00 9.58 -15.61
C THR A 98 -9.84 8.67 -15.99
N ILE A 99 -9.93 7.37 -15.68
CA ILE A 99 -8.95 6.37 -16.13
C ILE A 99 -8.87 6.34 -17.65
N TYR A 100 -10.00 6.23 -18.36
CA TYR A 100 -10.01 6.26 -19.83
C TYR A 100 -9.40 7.54 -20.38
N ARG A 101 -9.77 8.71 -19.84
CA ARG A 101 -9.19 9.99 -20.27
C ARG A 101 -7.66 9.98 -20.15
N ARG A 102 -7.13 9.56 -19.00
CA ARG A 102 -5.67 9.50 -18.79
C ARG A 102 -4.99 8.48 -19.69
N LEU A 103 -5.58 7.30 -19.89
CA LEU A 103 -5.04 6.30 -20.81
C LEU A 103 -5.04 6.80 -22.27
N ASP A 104 -6.07 7.53 -22.69
CA ASP A 104 -6.11 8.13 -24.03
C ASP A 104 -5.04 9.22 -24.20
N ASP A 105 -4.83 10.05 -23.17
CA ASP A 105 -3.76 11.05 -23.15
C ASP A 105 -2.38 10.36 -23.27
N PHE A 106 -2.12 9.33 -22.45
CA PHE A 106 -0.87 8.55 -22.51
C PHE A 106 -0.68 7.86 -23.87
N GLN A 107 -1.75 7.32 -24.46
CA GLN A 107 -1.69 6.61 -25.73
C GLN A 107 -1.43 7.57 -26.90
N ARG A 108 -2.00 8.80 -26.88
CA ARG A 108 -1.76 9.82 -27.93
C ARG A 108 -0.30 10.19 -28.10
N VAL A 109 0.46 10.20 -27.00
CA VAL A 109 1.89 10.53 -27.00
C VAL A 109 2.80 9.30 -26.95
N GLY A 110 2.23 8.09 -27.04
CA GLY A 110 3.01 6.86 -27.10
C GLY A 110 3.62 6.41 -25.77
N VAL A 111 3.15 6.91 -24.62
CA VAL A 111 3.57 6.45 -23.29
C VAL A 111 3.01 5.07 -22.98
N VAL A 112 1.76 4.83 -23.38
CA VAL A 112 1.06 3.56 -23.16
C VAL A 112 0.67 2.93 -24.50
N GLY A 113 0.87 1.62 -24.62
CA GLY A 113 0.33 0.78 -25.67
C GLY A 113 -0.92 0.02 -25.21
N LYS A 114 -1.81 -0.29 -26.16
CA LYS A 114 -3.02 -1.09 -25.91
C LYS A 114 -2.99 -2.38 -26.73
N SER A 115 -3.18 -3.52 -26.07
CA SER A 115 -3.39 -4.82 -26.70
C SER A 115 -4.69 -5.42 -26.18
N LYS A 116 -5.65 -5.64 -27.09
CA LYS A 116 -7.04 -5.96 -26.74
C LYS A 116 -7.63 -4.92 -25.77
N SER A 117 -7.95 -5.32 -24.55
CA SER A 117 -8.46 -4.44 -23.49
C SER A 117 -7.40 -4.04 -22.46
N ARG A 118 -6.16 -4.52 -22.59
CA ARG A 118 -5.08 -4.28 -21.62
C ARG A 118 -4.13 -3.18 -22.10
N TYR A 119 -3.79 -2.30 -21.18
CA TYR A 119 -2.89 -1.16 -21.34
C TYR A 119 -1.55 -1.49 -20.65
N ARG A 120 -0.43 -1.12 -21.27
CA ARG A 120 0.93 -1.31 -20.74
C ARG A 120 1.78 -0.10 -21.08
N LEU A 121 2.73 0.24 -20.20
CA LEU A 121 3.79 1.18 -20.55
C LEU A 121 4.60 0.63 -21.72
N ASN A 122 4.93 1.49 -22.67
CA ASN A 122 5.91 1.16 -23.70
C ASN A 122 7.33 1.21 -23.10
N ASP A 123 8.27 0.43 -23.63
CA ASP A 123 9.60 0.21 -23.04
C ASP A 123 10.34 1.50 -22.61
N PRO A 124 10.37 2.60 -23.40
CA PRO A 124 11.05 3.83 -22.99
C PRO A 124 10.44 4.49 -21.73
N PHE A 125 9.17 4.20 -21.46
CA PHE A 125 8.41 4.76 -20.35
C PHE A 125 8.13 3.77 -19.22
N ALA A 126 8.66 2.54 -19.30
CA ALA A 126 8.49 1.53 -18.25
C ALA A 126 8.98 2.01 -16.88
N VAL A 127 9.92 2.96 -16.85
CA VAL A 127 10.44 3.62 -15.64
C VAL A 127 9.40 4.46 -14.88
N LEU A 128 8.30 4.87 -15.53
CA LEU A 128 7.27 5.67 -14.87
C LEU A 128 6.55 4.94 -13.72
N ALA A 129 6.35 3.62 -13.85
CA ALA A 129 5.73 2.82 -12.79
C ALA A 129 6.59 2.77 -11.51
N PRO A 130 7.89 2.40 -11.54
CA PRO A 130 8.73 2.44 -10.34
C PRO A 130 8.93 3.86 -9.80
N ILE A 131 8.96 4.91 -10.64
CA ILE A 131 8.97 6.31 -10.15
C ILE A 131 7.71 6.60 -9.33
N ALA A 132 6.52 6.30 -9.87
CA ALA A 132 5.25 6.54 -9.17
C ALA A 132 5.17 5.77 -7.84
N ARG A 133 5.58 4.50 -7.84
CA ARG A 133 5.68 3.66 -6.63
C ARG A 133 6.67 4.22 -5.62
N GLY A 134 7.86 4.62 -6.06
CA GLY A 134 8.91 5.17 -5.21
C GLY A 134 8.54 6.49 -4.55
N LEU A 135 7.85 7.38 -5.27
CA LEU A 135 7.32 8.62 -4.71
C LEU A 135 6.31 8.30 -3.59
N LEU A 136 5.30 7.48 -3.86
CA LEU A 136 4.28 7.14 -2.85
C LEU A 136 4.86 6.39 -1.64
N HIS A 137 5.80 5.47 -1.87
CA HIS A 137 6.55 4.83 -0.78
C HIS A 137 7.27 5.86 0.10
N GLN A 138 7.95 6.83 -0.50
CA GLN A 138 8.62 7.89 0.25
C GLN A 138 7.62 8.74 1.05
N LYS A 139 6.44 9.04 0.48
CA LYS A 139 5.35 9.72 1.21
C LYS A 139 4.92 8.90 2.44
N HIS A 140 4.63 7.61 2.28
CA HIS A 140 4.25 6.74 3.40
C HIS A 140 5.34 6.66 4.46
N ARG A 141 6.60 6.50 4.03
CA ARG A 141 7.76 6.50 4.90
C ARG A 141 7.83 7.77 5.74
N ARG A 142 7.69 8.94 5.12
CA ARG A 142 7.70 10.23 5.84
C ARG A 142 6.52 10.39 6.79
N GLU A 143 5.34 9.89 6.41
CA GLU A 143 4.17 9.90 7.27
C GLU A 143 4.38 9.03 8.52
N ALA A 144 4.77 7.77 8.34
CA ALA A 144 5.03 6.84 9.43
C ALA A 144 6.20 7.28 10.33
N GLN A 145 7.24 7.92 9.76
CA GLN A 145 8.40 8.42 10.50
C GLN A 145 8.07 9.51 11.51
N ARG A 146 6.92 10.20 11.38
CA ARG A 146 6.46 11.18 12.37
C ARG A 146 6.03 10.53 13.68
N HIS A 147 5.68 9.23 13.63
CA HIS A 147 5.07 8.52 14.74
C HIS A 147 5.90 7.33 15.23
N ALA A 148 6.74 6.75 14.38
CA ALA A 148 7.51 5.56 14.72
C ALA A 148 8.93 5.56 14.14
N SER A 149 9.80 4.78 14.77
CA SER A 149 11.16 4.52 14.35
C SER A 149 11.35 3.03 14.00
N GLY A 150 12.41 2.70 13.26
CA GLY A 150 12.69 1.32 12.85
C GLY A 150 11.65 0.74 11.90
N LEU A 151 11.11 1.56 10.99
CA LEU A 151 10.04 1.18 10.08
C LEU A 151 10.46 0.06 9.12
N ASN A 152 9.61 -0.93 8.97
CA ASN A 152 9.71 -1.99 7.97
C ASN A 152 8.36 -2.21 7.30
N PHE A 153 8.21 -1.71 6.08
CA PHE A 153 7.00 -1.86 5.27
C PHE A 153 6.86 -3.30 4.79
N LEU A 154 5.63 -3.81 4.80
CA LEU A 154 5.28 -5.20 4.48
C LEU A 154 4.32 -5.29 3.29
N TRP A 155 3.47 -4.28 3.11
CA TRP A 155 2.49 -4.20 2.01
C TRP A 155 2.05 -2.74 1.83
N GLU A 156 1.85 -2.28 0.60
CA GLU A 156 1.48 -0.89 0.28
C GLU A 156 0.63 -0.78 -0.99
N THR A 157 -0.40 0.07 -0.96
CA THR A 157 -1.09 0.61 -2.15
C THR A 157 -0.66 2.06 -2.37
N HIS A 158 -1.48 2.89 -3.01
CA HIS A 158 -1.23 4.32 -3.14
C HIS A 158 -1.68 5.14 -1.92
N ASP A 159 -2.49 4.55 -1.04
CA ASP A 159 -3.20 5.22 0.06
C ASP A 159 -3.30 4.39 1.36
N GLU A 160 -2.98 3.09 1.32
CA GLU A 160 -2.93 2.21 2.49
C GLU A 160 -1.55 1.56 2.60
N PHE A 161 -1.11 1.29 3.83
CA PHE A 161 0.13 0.55 4.05
C PHE A 161 0.17 -0.19 5.38
N LEU A 162 0.80 -1.36 5.35
CA LEU A 162 1.11 -2.20 6.50
C LEU A 162 2.61 -2.12 6.79
N PHE A 163 2.97 -1.80 8.03
CA PHE A 163 4.36 -1.75 8.45
C PHE A 163 4.55 -2.27 9.87
N ALA A 164 5.78 -2.69 10.15
CA ALA A 164 6.23 -3.02 11.48
C ALA A 164 7.14 -1.92 12.04
N CYS A 165 7.13 -1.75 13.36
CA CYS A 165 8.00 -0.82 14.07
C CYS A 165 8.27 -1.27 15.51
N ASN A 166 9.17 -0.55 16.18
CA ASN A 166 9.56 -0.79 17.58
C ASN A 166 8.88 0.16 18.57
N SER A 167 7.99 1.02 18.10
CA SER A 167 7.36 2.08 18.88
C SER A 167 5.86 1.88 18.91
N GLU A 168 5.21 2.31 20.00
CA GLU A 168 3.75 2.39 20.04
C GLU A 168 3.29 3.62 19.24
N VAL A 169 2.28 3.43 18.39
CA VAL A 169 1.65 4.48 17.59
C VAL A 169 0.22 4.63 18.05
N THR A 170 -0.16 5.87 18.39
CA THR A 170 -1.52 6.24 18.82
C THR A 170 -2.12 7.35 17.95
N ALA A 171 -1.54 7.60 16.78
CA ALA A 171 -2.02 8.62 15.86
C ALA A 171 -3.26 8.14 15.10
N ASP A 172 -4.21 9.03 14.85
CA ASP A 172 -5.42 8.72 14.10
C ASP A 172 -5.09 8.16 12.70
N GLY A 173 -5.89 7.18 12.27
CA GLY A 173 -5.70 6.48 11.00
C GLY A 173 -4.63 5.38 11.04
N PHE A 174 -3.84 5.26 12.11
CA PHE A 174 -2.91 4.16 12.33
C PHE A 174 -3.50 3.14 13.32
N TYR A 175 -3.82 1.95 12.82
CA TYR A 175 -4.46 0.92 13.62
C TYR A 175 -3.49 -0.21 13.94
N LEU A 176 -3.39 -0.57 15.22
CA LEU A 176 -2.65 -1.76 15.65
C LEU A 176 -3.23 -2.99 14.94
N THR A 177 -2.37 -3.89 14.48
CA THR A 177 -2.76 -5.12 13.78
C THR A 177 -1.74 -6.25 14.00
N GLY A 178 -1.93 -7.38 13.32
CA GLY A 178 -1.09 -8.56 13.40
C GLY A 178 -1.18 -9.26 14.76
N PRO A 179 -0.22 -10.12 15.11
CA PRO A 179 -0.29 -10.96 16.30
C PRO A 179 -0.59 -10.22 17.62
N ALA A 180 -0.14 -8.96 17.74
CA ALA A 180 -0.33 -8.15 18.95
C ALA A 180 -1.80 -7.76 19.20
N LEU A 181 -2.66 -7.79 18.18
CA LEU A 181 -4.08 -7.46 18.32
C LEU A 181 -4.94 -8.66 18.73
N PHE A 182 -4.42 -9.89 18.66
CA PHE A 182 -5.22 -11.10 18.89
C PHE A 182 -5.82 -11.18 20.30
N GLU A 183 -5.15 -10.59 21.31
CA GLU A 183 -5.69 -10.54 22.67
C GLU A 183 -7.01 -9.77 22.73
N ALA A 184 -7.22 -8.75 21.88
CA ALA A 184 -8.50 -8.04 21.78
C ALA A 184 -9.64 -8.90 21.22
N PHE A 185 -9.32 -10.06 20.66
CA PHE A 185 -10.26 -11.06 20.13
C PHE A 185 -10.26 -12.35 20.96
N ASP A 186 -9.86 -12.26 22.24
CA ASP A 186 -9.78 -13.36 23.21
C ASP A 186 -8.75 -14.45 22.88
N ILE A 187 -7.70 -14.11 22.13
CA ILE A 187 -6.61 -15.04 21.77
C ILE A 187 -5.27 -14.45 22.24
N PRO A 188 -4.88 -14.62 23.52
CA PRO A 188 -3.66 -14.01 24.07
C PRO A 188 -2.39 -14.72 23.56
N LEU A 189 -1.93 -14.32 22.37
CA LEU A 189 -0.71 -14.85 21.77
C LEU A 189 0.55 -14.33 22.47
N LEU A 190 1.55 -15.21 22.64
CA LEU A 190 2.89 -14.81 23.04
C LEU A 190 3.60 -14.10 21.88
N THR A 191 3.50 -12.77 21.85
CA THR A 191 4.09 -11.95 20.78
C THR A 191 5.47 -11.42 21.16
N ARG A 192 6.29 -11.12 20.13
CA ARG A 192 7.56 -10.40 20.31
C ARG A 192 7.26 -8.89 20.34
N ASP A 193 8.20 -8.11 20.86
CA ASP A 193 8.09 -6.64 20.99
C ASP A 193 7.82 -5.87 19.67
N ARG A 194 7.90 -6.52 18.50
CA ARG A 194 7.67 -5.87 17.22
C ARG A 194 6.18 -5.73 16.94
N ARG A 195 5.71 -4.48 16.88
CA ARG A 195 4.32 -4.13 16.63
C ARG A 195 4.10 -3.92 15.14
N HIS A 196 2.86 -4.14 14.70
CA HIS A 196 2.43 -3.94 13.32
C HIS A 196 1.28 -2.95 13.31
N TYR A 197 1.31 -2.02 12.36
CA TYR A 197 0.30 -1.00 12.20
C TYR A 197 -0.15 -0.95 10.74
N PHE A 198 -1.45 -0.77 10.55
CA PHE A 198 -2.06 -0.54 9.26
C PHE A 198 -2.55 0.91 9.18
N ARG A 199 -2.04 1.66 8.20
CA ARG A 199 -2.48 3.01 7.90
C ARG A 199 -3.54 2.95 6.83
N THR A 200 -4.74 3.47 7.12
CA THR A 200 -5.84 3.58 6.17
C THR A 200 -6.84 4.66 6.60
N ASP A 201 -7.50 5.31 5.65
CA ASP A 201 -8.64 6.20 5.89
C ASP A 201 -10.00 5.46 5.76
N ARG A 202 -10.00 4.21 5.29
CA ARG A 202 -11.20 3.40 5.02
C ARG A 202 -11.79 2.80 6.29
N LEU A 203 -10.96 2.46 7.26
CA LEU A 203 -11.35 1.78 8.48
C LEU A 203 -11.40 2.76 9.66
N SER A 204 -12.24 2.45 10.65
CA SER A 204 -12.21 3.03 11.98
C SER A 204 -11.64 2.09 13.05
N GLU A 205 -11.56 0.79 12.73
CA GLU A 205 -10.95 -0.27 13.53
C GLU A 205 -10.58 -1.46 12.64
N ILE A 206 -9.69 -2.34 13.12
CA ILE A 206 -9.34 -3.58 12.42
C ILE A 206 -10.37 -4.65 12.75
N THR A 207 -11.06 -5.17 11.74
CA THR A 207 -12.00 -6.28 11.90
C THR A 207 -11.26 -7.62 11.97
N PRO A 208 -11.90 -8.72 12.42
CA PRO A 208 -11.30 -10.05 12.39
C PRO A 208 -10.82 -10.49 11.00
N ALA A 209 -11.58 -10.15 9.94
CA ALA A 209 -11.20 -10.48 8.57
C ALA A 209 -9.97 -9.68 8.11
N GLU A 210 -9.88 -8.40 8.48
CA GLU A 210 -8.70 -7.57 8.22
C GLU A 210 -7.48 -8.10 8.99
N LEU A 211 -7.66 -8.46 10.26
CA LEU A 211 -6.60 -9.02 11.09
C LEU A 211 -6.05 -10.34 10.51
N ALA A 212 -6.91 -11.24 10.03
CA ALA A 212 -6.48 -12.47 9.38
C ALA A 212 -5.62 -12.18 8.13
N CYS A 213 -6.08 -11.29 7.25
CA CYS A 213 -5.32 -10.90 6.06
C CYS A 213 -3.98 -10.24 6.41
N HIS A 214 -3.97 -9.27 7.33
CA HIS A 214 -2.75 -8.62 7.79
C HIS A 214 -1.75 -9.60 8.40
N THR A 215 -2.24 -10.58 9.16
CA THR A 215 -1.42 -11.61 9.80
C THR A 215 -0.71 -12.46 8.76
N LEU A 216 -1.40 -12.87 7.70
CA LEU A 216 -0.81 -13.62 6.59
C LEU A 216 0.14 -12.79 5.72
N LEU A 217 -0.12 -11.48 5.55
CA LEU A 217 0.82 -10.57 4.88
C LEU A 217 2.12 -10.35 5.68
N ILE A 218 2.07 -10.46 7.00
CA ILE A 218 3.25 -10.38 7.87
C ILE A 218 4.12 -11.62 7.69
N ASP A 219 3.50 -12.80 7.71
CA ASP A 219 4.15 -14.11 7.56
C ASP A 219 3.07 -15.16 7.24
N ASP A 220 3.24 -15.96 6.19
CA ASP A 220 2.29 -17.00 5.78
C ASP A 220 2.70 -18.40 6.24
N GLY A 221 3.70 -18.51 7.11
CA GLY A 221 4.18 -19.76 7.66
C GLY A 221 3.20 -20.44 8.63
N PRO A 222 3.51 -21.67 9.09
CA PRO A 222 2.53 -22.52 9.77
C PRO A 222 1.93 -21.89 11.01
N ARG A 223 2.76 -21.16 11.78
CA ARG A 223 2.34 -20.47 13.00
C ARG A 223 1.28 -19.42 12.74
N TYR A 224 1.47 -18.59 11.72
CA TYR A 224 0.56 -17.49 11.40
C TYR A 224 -0.72 -18.00 10.75
N ARG A 225 -0.64 -19.08 9.96
CA ARG A 225 -1.83 -19.80 9.50
C ARG A 225 -2.62 -20.37 10.67
N THR A 226 -1.98 -21.01 11.66
CA THR A 226 -2.66 -21.45 12.89
C THR A 226 -3.33 -20.30 13.63
N TYR A 227 -2.67 -19.15 13.76
CA TYR A 227 -3.31 -17.96 14.36
C TYR A 227 -4.58 -17.57 13.60
N CYS A 228 -4.53 -17.51 12.27
CA CYS A 228 -5.71 -17.20 11.47
C CYS A 228 -6.83 -18.23 11.65
N LEU A 229 -6.52 -19.52 11.72
CA LEU A 229 -7.52 -20.57 12.00
C LEU A 229 -8.19 -20.38 13.37
N LEU A 230 -7.41 -20.06 14.41
CA LEU A 230 -7.95 -19.77 15.74
C LEU A 230 -8.89 -18.56 15.70
N LEU A 231 -8.47 -17.48 15.04
CA LEU A 231 -9.29 -16.27 14.89
C LEU A 231 -10.58 -16.53 14.10
N MET A 232 -10.48 -17.29 13.01
CA MET A 232 -11.61 -17.68 12.17
C MET A 232 -12.64 -18.49 12.95
N GLN A 233 -12.22 -19.39 13.84
CA GLN A 233 -13.11 -20.15 14.69
C GLN A 233 -13.68 -19.31 15.84
N GLN A 234 -12.84 -18.57 16.56
CA GLN A 234 -13.26 -17.79 17.71
C GLN A 234 -14.24 -16.67 17.36
N GLN A 235 -14.05 -16.02 16.21
CA GLN A 235 -14.85 -14.87 15.79
C GLN A 235 -15.93 -15.23 14.76
N ASP A 236 -16.07 -16.53 14.43
CA ASP A 236 -16.99 -17.04 13.39
C ASP A 236 -16.98 -16.18 12.11
N ILE A 237 -15.79 -15.97 11.55
CA ILE A 237 -15.61 -15.02 10.44
C ILE A 237 -16.37 -15.52 9.21
N GLU A 238 -17.23 -14.67 8.65
CA GLU A 238 -17.95 -14.99 7.42
C GLU A 238 -16.97 -15.21 6.25
N ARG A 239 -17.10 -16.36 5.58
CA ARG A 239 -16.13 -16.84 4.58
C ARG A 239 -16.10 -15.96 3.33
N THR A 240 -17.26 -15.43 2.93
CA THR A 240 -17.41 -14.45 1.84
C THR A 240 -16.67 -13.15 2.16
N VAL A 241 -16.86 -12.60 3.35
CA VAL A 241 -16.19 -11.38 3.82
C VAL A 241 -14.68 -11.57 3.85
N LEU A 242 -14.18 -12.70 4.38
CA LEU A 242 -12.75 -12.99 4.40
C LEU A 242 -12.16 -13.10 2.99
N ARG A 243 -12.87 -13.74 2.05
CA ARG A 243 -12.46 -13.83 0.64
C ARG A 243 -12.42 -12.47 -0.05
N GLU A 244 -13.40 -11.61 0.22
CA GLU A 244 -13.43 -10.24 -0.30
C GLU A 244 -12.28 -9.39 0.25
N ARG A 245 -11.94 -9.53 1.53
CA ARG A 245 -10.76 -8.87 2.12
C ARG A 245 -9.46 -9.42 1.54
N ALA A 246 -9.34 -10.73 1.37
CA ALA A 246 -8.17 -11.33 0.73
C ALA A 246 -7.96 -10.80 -0.69
N GLU A 247 -9.04 -10.60 -1.44
CA GLU A 247 -9.00 -10.05 -2.80
C GLU A 247 -8.50 -8.60 -2.83
N HIS A 248 -8.92 -7.76 -1.86
CA HIS A 248 -8.45 -6.39 -1.72
C HIS A 248 -6.91 -6.30 -1.64
N TYR A 249 -6.31 -7.10 -0.75
CA TYR A 249 -4.86 -7.09 -0.54
C TYR A 249 -4.06 -7.81 -1.63
N ARG A 250 -4.69 -8.73 -2.37
CA ARG A 250 -4.03 -9.59 -3.36
C ARG A 250 -3.22 -8.84 -4.41
N SER A 251 -3.67 -7.65 -4.80
CA SER A 251 -3.10 -6.88 -5.91
C SER A 251 -1.65 -6.44 -5.71
N GLU A 252 -1.25 -6.20 -4.46
CA GLU A 252 0.08 -5.74 -4.06
C GLU A 252 0.79 -6.74 -3.12
N ALA A 253 0.17 -7.90 -2.87
CA ALA A 253 0.75 -8.96 -2.08
C ALA A 253 1.80 -9.77 -2.88
N THR A 254 2.88 -10.18 -2.20
CA THR A 254 3.90 -11.07 -2.77
C THR A 254 3.49 -12.55 -2.73
N ILE A 255 2.43 -12.85 -1.97
CA ILE A 255 1.83 -14.18 -1.80
C ILE A 255 0.44 -14.21 -2.46
N ASP A 256 -0.03 -15.39 -2.85
CA ASP A 256 -1.43 -15.58 -3.26
C ASP A 256 -2.33 -15.67 -2.02
N LEU A 257 -2.60 -14.51 -1.42
CA LEU A 257 -3.37 -14.41 -0.19
C LEU A 257 -4.77 -15.03 -0.33
N ARG A 258 -5.39 -14.91 -1.50
CA ARG A 258 -6.71 -15.48 -1.75
C ARG A 258 -6.67 -17.00 -1.75
N ALA A 259 -5.69 -17.61 -2.42
CA ALA A 259 -5.52 -19.06 -2.39
C ALA A 259 -5.24 -19.57 -0.98
N ILE A 260 -4.42 -18.86 -0.19
CA ILE A 260 -4.14 -19.23 1.20
C ILE A 260 -5.42 -19.15 2.04
N VAL A 261 -6.22 -18.09 1.90
CA VAL A 261 -7.49 -17.97 2.60
C VAL A 261 -8.46 -19.10 2.22
N ASP A 262 -8.56 -19.44 0.95
CA ASP A 262 -9.41 -20.55 0.49
C ASP A 262 -8.93 -21.90 1.09
N GLU A 263 -7.61 -22.11 1.20
CA GLU A 263 -7.01 -23.28 1.85
C GLU A 263 -7.37 -23.36 3.35
N LEU A 264 -7.31 -22.23 4.08
CA LEU A 264 -7.69 -22.18 5.49
C LEU A 264 -9.18 -22.44 5.71
N ILE A 265 -10.03 -21.95 4.80
CA ILE A 265 -11.47 -22.20 4.84
C ILE A 265 -11.73 -23.69 4.61
N GLU A 266 -11.15 -24.29 3.56
CA GLU A 266 -11.32 -25.71 3.24
C GLU A 266 -10.81 -26.61 4.38
N TYR A 267 -9.69 -26.25 5.01
CA TYR A 267 -9.17 -26.98 6.17
C TYR A 267 -10.21 -27.06 7.31
N LEU A 268 -10.87 -25.96 7.65
CA LEU A 268 -11.89 -25.93 8.71
C LEU A 268 -13.18 -26.63 8.29
N GLU A 269 -13.59 -26.53 7.02
CA GLU A 269 -14.79 -27.17 6.51
C GLU A 269 -14.66 -28.70 6.41
N THR A 270 -13.43 -29.20 6.27
CA THR A 270 -13.13 -30.63 6.09
C THR A 270 -12.56 -31.30 7.34
N ASP A 271 -12.58 -30.62 8.49
CA ASP A 271 -11.98 -31.09 9.75
C ASP A 271 -10.52 -31.55 9.55
N GLY A 272 -9.76 -30.78 8.77
CA GLY A 272 -8.36 -31.04 8.44
C GLY A 272 -8.12 -32.24 7.52
N THR A 273 -9.15 -32.74 6.82
CA THR A 273 -8.98 -33.79 5.79
C THR A 273 -8.19 -33.26 4.60
N THR A 274 -8.49 -32.04 4.15
CA THR A 274 -7.61 -31.30 3.23
C THR A 274 -6.58 -30.56 4.07
N THR A 275 -5.32 -30.95 3.97
CA THR A 275 -4.21 -30.29 4.67
C THR A 275 -2.99 -30.17 3.76
N THR A 276 -2.18 -29.15 3.99
CA THR A 276 -0.89 -28.97 3.33
C THR A 276 0.24 -29.05 4.36
N ALA A 277 1.50 -28.98 3.89
CA ALA A 277 2.66 -28.94 4.77
C ALA A 277 2.71 -27.69 5.68
N GLN A 278 1.95 -26.64 5.34
CA GLN A 278 1.90 -25.39 6.09
C GLN A 278 0.78 -25.39 7.14
N LEU A 279 -0.10 -26.39 7.14
CA LEU A 279 -1.21 -26.48 8.08
C LEU A 279 -0.93 -27.51 9.18
N PRO A 280 -1.36 -27.25 10.43
CA PRO A 280 -1.23 -28.21 11.51
C PRO A 280 -2.11 -29.43 11.23
N LYS A 281 -1.75 -30.59 11.80
CA LYS A 281 -2.70 -31.72 11.81
C LYS A 281 -3.94 -31.36 12.59
N TRP A 282 -5.09 -31.93 12.24
CA TRP A 282 -6.37 -31.63 12.89
C TRP A 282 -6.34 -31.79 14.42
N GLU A 283 -5.75 -32.88 14.92
CA GLU A 283 -5.64 -33.10 16.38
C GLU A 283 -4.72 -32.08 17.06
N GLU A 284 -3.64 -31.64 16.39
CA GLU A 284 -2.74 -30.61 16.90
C GLU A 284 -3.44 -29.25 16.94
N PHE A 285 -4.24 -28.95 15.91
CA PHE A 285 -5.07 -27.75 15.88
C PHE A 285 -6.12 -27.75 16.99
N LYS A 286 -6.88 -28.84 17.17
CA LYS A 286 -7.85 -28.96 18.26
C LYS A 286 -7.22 -28.82 19.64
N GLN A 287 -6.03 -29.38 19.84
CA GLN A 287 -5.31 -29.19 21.10
C GLN A 287 -4.96 -27.72 21.30
N THR A 288 -4.41 -27.07 20.27
CA THR A 288 -4.08 -25.64 20.32
C THR A 288 -5.34 -24.79 20.61
N ALA A 289 -6.45 -25.07 19.93
CA ALA A 289 -7.71 -24.37 20.14
C ALA A 289 -8.22 -24.50 21.58
N ARG A 290 -8.15 -25.70 22.17
CA ARG A 290 -8.50 -25.93 23.58
C ARG A 290 -7.61 -25.16 24.54
N ASP A 291 -6.32 -25.01 24.24
CA ASP A 291 -5.39 -24.23 25.07
C ASP A 291 -5.78 -22.73 25.11
N TYR A 292 -6.53 -22.26 24.10
CA TYR A 292 -7.13 -20.92 24.03
C TYR A 292 -8.64 -20.91 24.34
N GLU A 293 -9.20 -22.00 24.87
CA GLU A 293 -10.63 -22.12 25.21
C GLU A 293 -11.58 -21.99 23.99
N ILE A 294 -11.08 -22.24 22.78
CA ILE A 294 -11.85 -22.17 21.53
C ILE A 294 -12.46 -23.53 21.22
N THR A 295 -13.75 -23.54 20.87
CA THR A 295 -14.46 -24.76 20.44
C THR A 295 -14.29 -24.95 18.93
N VAL A 296 -13.94 -26.17 18.53
CA VAL A 296 -13.75 -26.60 17.13
C VAL A 296 -14.60 -27.83 16.88
#